data_AF-A0A1M4X938-F1
#
_entry.id   AF-A0A1M4X938-F1
#
_cell.length_a   1.000
_cell.length_b   1.000
_cell.length_c   1.000
_cell.angle_alpha   90.00
_cell.angle_beta   90.00
_cell.angle_gamma   90.00
#
_symmetry.space_group_name_H-M   'P 1'
#
loop_
_entity.id
_entity.type
_entity.pdbx_description
1 polymer ?
#
loop_
_entity_poly.entity_id
_entity_poly.type
_entity_poly.pdbx_seq_one_letter_code
_entity_poly.pdbx_strand_id
1 'polypeptide(L)'
;MIISNQETGKIVLMLHGCRYSDIRNLLLSEEDACSAVETVTCSLSISNKYSKLCNDIFVNACFIIDKFSIIRYLLWCCQEVRIRQQTHPKEAYIYCKKSLRNGETSLQVLAWSRSLLCKFPQSWTAIQSDRAKALFEEFPVIEKAYMKCLSFRNIMERGRSCDILKIKKELQVWLKAVEDDKINEMLMFKTMVYNNMAFILNYFRYGATNSASYNLNKKIQHLANKHNTKNNKYFLYFLIERELS
;
A
#
# COMPACT_ATOMS: atom_id res chain seq x y z
N MET A 1 -4.14 -4.92 20.22
CA MET A 1 -2.86 -4.52 19.57
C MET A 1 -1.84 -5.63 19.78
N ILE A 2 -0.93 -5.88 18.84
CA ILE A 2 0.16 -6.86 19.00
C ILE A 2 1.48 -6.12 18.82
N ILE A 3 2.43 -6.33 19.71
CA ILE A 3 3.82 -5.87 19.59
C ILE A 3 4.70 -7.10 19.49
N SER A 4 5.61 -7.08 18.52
CA SER A 4 6.55 -8.17 18.28
C SER A 4 7.96 -7.63 18.12
N ASN A 5 8.95 -8.40 18.55
CA ASN A 5 10.33 -8.13 18.25
C ASN A 5 10.60 -8.38 16.76
N GLN A 6 11.21 -7.42 16.08
CA GLN A 6 11.41 -7.45 14.64
C GLN A 6 12.40 -8.53 14.18
N GLU A 7 13.42 -8.82 14.96
CA GLU A 7 14.49 -9.77 14.61
C GLU A 7 14.05 -11.21 14.83
N THR A 8 13.45 -11.48 16.00
CA THR A 8 13.05 -12.83 16.40
C THR A 8 11.65 -13.19 15.91
N GLY A 9 10.83 -12.19 15.55
CA GLY A 9 9.42 -12.37 15.19
C GLY A 9 8.53 -12.83 16.35
N LYS A 10 9.06 -12.89 17.58
CA LYS A 10 8.33 -13.29 18.78
C LYS A 10 7.37 -12.18 19.20
N ILE A 11 6.17 -12.57 19.62
CA ILE A 11 5.20 -11.64 20.21
C ILE A 11 5.68 -11.28 21.62
N VAL A 12 5.86 -9.98 21.86
CA VAL A 12 6.29 -9.43 23.15
C VAL A 12 5.08 -9.02 23.97
N LEU A 13 4.03 -8.54 23.30
CA LEU A 13 2.82 -8.05 23.95
C LEU A 13 1.58 -8.28 23.09
N MET A 14 0.48 -8.67 23.72
CA MET A 14 -0.85 -8.69 23.11
C MET A 14 -1.84 -7.96 24.02
N LEU A 15 -2.47 -6.91 23.49
CA LEU A 15 -3.46 -6.11 24.22
C LEU A 15 -4.87 -6.39 23.72
N HIS A 16 -5.78 -6.62 24.68
CA HIS A 16 -7.22 -6.74 24.46
C HIS A 16 -7.82 -5.35 24.18
N GLY A 17 -7.56 -4.82 22.98
CA GLY A 17 -8.09 -3.54 22.51
C GLY A 17 -7.00 -2.59 22.02
N CYS A 18 -7.45 -1.39 21.64
CA CYS A 18 -6.59 -0.31 21.15
C CYS A 18 -7.05 1.06 21.67
N ARG A 19 -7.50 1.14 22.94
CA ARG A 19 -7.84 2.43 23.53
C ARG A 19 -6.56 3.27 23.65
N TYR A 20 -6.68 4.55 23.30
CA TYR A 20 -5.55 5.48 23.27
C TYR A 20 -4.85 5.59 24.62
N SER A 21 -5.64 5.77 25.69
CA SER A 21 -5.17 5.87 27.08
C SER A 21 -4.34 4.65 27.49
N ASP A 22 -4.83 3.47 27.16
CA ASP A 22 -4.24 2.20 27.61
C ASP A 22 -2.89 1.97 26.93
N ILE A 23 -2.81 2.23 25.62
CA ILE A 23 -1.54 2.11 24.88
C ILE A 23 -0.55 3.17 25.34
N ARG A 24 -1.03 4.42 25.55
CA ARG A 24 -0.17 5.52 26.00
C ARG A 24 0.44 5.24 27.36
N ASN A 25 -0.37 4.85 28.34
CA ASN A 25 0.11 4.58 29.70
C ASN A 25 1.08 3.40 29.75
N LEU A 26 0.84 2.37 28.93
CA LEU A 26 1.73 1.21 28.86
C LEU A 26 3.09 1.52 28.21
N LEU A 27 3.11 2.36 27.18
CA LEU A 27 4.38 2.70 26.52
C LEU A 27 5.15 3.74 27.34
N LEU A 28 4.46 4.68 27.99
CA LEU A 28 5.10 5.67 28.85
C LEU A 28 5.68 5.11 30.15
N SER A 29 5.29 3.89 30.58
CA SER A 29 6.00 3.23 31.68
C SER A 29 7.44 2.85 31.31
N GLU A 30 7.78 2.85 30.02
CA GLU A 30 9.11 2.55 29.46
C GLU A 30 9.67 3.80 28.73
N GLU A 31 9.72 4.94 29.42
CA GLU A 31 10.07 6.24 28.85
C GLU A 31 11.48 6.27 28.21
N ASP A 32 12.46 5.62 28.85
CA ASP A 32 13.84 5.52 28.33
C ASP A 32 13.88 4.76 27.00
N ALA A 33 13.15 3.64 26.92
CA ALA A 33 13.06 2.84 25.70
C ALA A 33 12.33 3.60 24.59
N CYS A 34 11.27 4.35 24.92
CA CYS A 34 10.54 5.17 23.95
C CYS A 34 11.42 6.32 23.42
N SER A 35 12.21 6.95 24.28
CA SER A 35 13.10 8.05 23.92
C SER A 35 14.27 7.60 23.04
N ALA A 36 14.68 6.34 23.15
CA ALA A 36 15.73 5.72 22.33
C ALA A 36 15.27 5.35 20.91
N VAL A 37 13.96 5.42 20.61
CA VAL A 37 13.44 5.09 19.27
C VAL A 37 13.86 6.15 18.26
N GLU A 38 14.72 5.77 17.31
CA GLU A 38 15.19 6.68 16.26
C GLU A 38 14.22 6.80 15.08
N THR A 39 13.48 5.72 14.76
CA THR A 39 12.57 5.70 13.60
C THR A 39 11.29 4.94 13.88
N VAL A 40 10.19 5.44 13.35
CA VAL A 40 8.88 4.77 13.40
C VAL A 40 8.38 4.61 11.96
N THR A 41 8.22 3.36 11.52
CA THR A 41 7.66 3.07 10.20
C THR A 41 6.16 2.81 10.29
N CYS A 42 5.41 3.60 9.54
CA CYS A 42 3.97 3.74 9.61
C CYS A 42 3.32 3.30 8.29
N SER A 43 2.26 2.48 8.35
CA SER A 43 1.42 2.27 7.17
C SER A 43 0.64 3.53 6.82
N LEU A 44 0.42 3.80 5.54
CA LEU A 44 -0.43 4.90 5.06
C LEU A 44 -1.84 4.94 5.71
N SER A 45 -2.34 3.77 6.13
CA SER A 45 -3.64 3.59 6.78
C SER A 45 -3.68 4.00 8.26
N ILE A 46 -2.65 4.67 8.78
CA ILE A 46 -2.71 5.18 10.15
C ILE A 46 -3.86 6.19 10.24
N SER A 47 -4.88 5.83 11.01
CA SER A 47 -5.90 6.81 11.42
C SER A 47 -5.19 7.93 12.19
N ASN A 48 -5.66 9.17 12.06
CA ASN A 48 -5.09 10.34 12.73
C ASN A 48 -4.80 10.12 14.23
N LYS A 49 -5.52 9.17 14.87
CA LYS A 49 -5.33 8.76 16.26
C LYS A 49 -3.99 8.06 16.54
N TYR A 50 -3.54 7.14 15.68
CA TYR A 50 -2.25 6.46 15.91
C TYR A 50 -1.05 7.32 15.52
N SER A 51 -1.21 8.19 14.51
CA SER A 51 -0.17 9.18 14.19
C SER A 51 0.05 10.11 15.37
N LYS A 52 -1.04 10.62 15.97
CA LYS A 52 -0.96 11.42 17.19
C LYS A 52 -0.33 10.64 18.35
N LEU A 53 -0.79 9.40 18.59
CA LEU A 53 -0.23 8.55 19.64
C LEU A 53 1.28 8.37 19.50
N CYS A 54 1.75 8.04 18.30
CA CYS A 54 3.16 7.81 18.08
C CYS A 54 3.97 9.11 18.19
N ASN A 55 3.45 10.26 17.73
CA ASN A 55 4.12 11.55 17.93
C ASN A 55 4.20 11.94 19.41
N ASP A 56 3.16 11.64 20.20
CA ASP A 56 3.12 11.95 21.64
C ASP A 56 4.08 11.06 22.47
N ILE A 57 4.46 9.88 21.95
CA ILE A 57 5.27 8.88 22.68
C ILE A 57 6.72 8.86 22.17
N PHE A 58 6.92 8.85 20.86
CA PHE A 58 8.23 8.73 20.22
C PHE A 58 8.71 10.09 19.72
N VAL A 59 8.93 11.01 20.66
CA VAL A 59 9.22 12.42 20.37
C VAL A 59 10.51 12.65 19.57
N ASN A 60 11.50 11.77 19.74
CA ASN A 60 12.79 11.84 19.03
C ASN A 60 12.79 11.07 17.70
N ALA A 61 11.72 10.34 17.40
CA ALA A 61 11.72 9.42 16.29
C ALA A 61 11.38 10.11 14.96
N CYS A 62 12.07 9.69 13.90
CA CYS A 62 11.72 10.07 12.55
C CYS A 62 10.62 9.15 12.00
N PHE A 63 9.51 9.76 11.59
CA PHE A 63 8.38 9.04 10.99
C PHE A 63 8.63 8.74 9.51
N ILE A 64 8.42 7.48 9.13
CA ILE A 64 8.60 6.97 7.78
C ILE A 64 7.30 6.33 7.32
N ILE A 65 6.83 6.63 6.13
CA ILE A 65 5.70 5.88 5.56
C ILE A 65 6.22 4.64 4.84
N ASP A 66 5.62 3.50 5.17
CA ASP A 66 5.94 2.21 4.57
C ASP A 66 5.69 2.22 3.06
N LYS A 67 6.73 1.92 2.28
CA LYS A 67 6.65 1.91 0.81
C LYS A 67 5.59 0.96 0.27
N PHE A 68 5.34 -0.18 0.92
CA PHE A 68 4.37 -1.15 0.42
C PHE A 68 2.95 -0.64 0.58
N SER A 69 2.68 0.09 1.66
CA SER A 69 1.40 0.77 1.86
C SER A 69 1.15 1.85 0.80
N ILE A 70 2.18 2.62 0.42
CA ILE A 70 2.11 3.62 -0.67
C ILE A 70 1.85 2.93 -2.00
N ILE A 71 2.66 1.92 -2.36
CA ILE A 71 2.53 1.19 -3.63
C ILE A 71 1.16 0.51 -3.71
N ARG A 72 0.64 -0.03 -2.60
CA ARG A 72 -0.70 -0.63 -2.58
C ARG A 72 -1.78 0.41 -2.88
N TYR A 73 -1.67 1.62 -2.33
CA TYR A 73 -2.63 2.70 -2.61
C TYR A 73 -2.52 3.19 -4.07
N LEU A 74 -1.30 3.30 -4.60
CA LEU A 74 -1.06 3.61 -6.01
C LEU A 74 -1.73 2.60 -6.95
N LEU A 75 -1.48 1.32 -6.72
CA LEU A 75 -2.08 0.24 -7.51
C LEU A 75 -3.60 0.23 -7.38
N TRP A 76 -4.13 0.55 -6.20
CA TRP A 76 -5.57 0.72 -6.02
C TRP A 76 -6.12 1.84 -6.90
N CYS A 77 -5.52 3.04 -6.89
CA CYS A 77 -5.92 4.15 -7.77
C CYS A 77 -5.93 3.75 -9.25
N CYS A 78 -4.92 3.00 -9.72
CA CYS A 78 -4.89 2.48 -11.09
C CYS A 78 -6.05 1.51 -11.39
N GLN A 79 -6.42 0.67 -10.42
CA GLN A 79 -7.55 -0.25 -10.56
C GLN A 79 -8.88 0.49 -10.57
N GLU A 80 -9.02 1.58 -9.83
CA GLU A 80 -10.23 2.40 -9.85
C GLU A 80 -10.45 3.04 -11.23
N VAL A 81 -9.38 3.48 -11.93
CA VAL A 81 -9.49 3.93 -13.33
C VAL A 81 -10.08 2.82 -14.21
N ARG A 82 -9.60 1.58 -14.07
CA ARG A 82 -10.12 0.42 -14.81
C ARG A 82 -11.58 0.11 -14.46
N ILE A 83 -11.94 0.16 -13.18
CA ILE A 83 -13.31 -0.11 -12.71
C ILE A 83 -14.27 0.96 -13.25
N ARG A 84 -13.86 2.24 -13.25
CA ARG A 84 -14.64 3.32 -13.83
C ARG A 84 -15.01 3.02 -15.30
N GLN A 85 -14.05 2.55 -16.09
CA GLN A 85 -14.30 2.13 -17.49
C GLN A 85 -15.29 0.96 -17.60
N GLN A 86 -15.31 0.04 -16.62
CA GLN A 86 -16.28 -1.08 -16.60
C GLN A 86 -17.70 -0.62 -16.29
N THR A 87 -17.86 0.40 -15.45
CA THR A 87 -19.16 0.82 -14.92
C THR A 87 -19.86 1.90 -15.74
N HIS A 88 -19.25 2.41 -16.83
CA HIS A 88 -19.87 3.44 -17.66
C HIS A 88 -21.07 2.89 -18.45
N PRO A 89 -22.32 3.33 -18.13
CA PRO A 89 -23.53 2.59 -18.50
C PRO A 89 -23.91 2.67 -19.99
N LYS A 90 -23.49 3.72 -20.71
CA LYS A 90 -23.79 3.87 -22.15
C LYS A 90 -22.88 3.04 -23.05
N GLU A 91 -21.65 2.79 -22.63
CA GLU A 91 -20.65 2.12 -23.46
C GLU A 91 -20.52 0.63 -23.10
N ALA A 92 -20.85 0.23 -21.87
CA ALA A 92 -20.81 -1.17 -21.43
C ALA A 92 -21.60 -2.12 -22.36
N TYR A 93 -22.75 -1.69 -22.89
CA TYR A 93 -23.52 -2.49 -23.85
C TYR A 93 -22.81 -2.64 -25.22
N ILE A 94 -22.16 -1.58 -25.69
CA ILE A 94 -21.39 -1.57 -26.95
C ILE A 94 -20.13 -2.43 -26.80
N TYR A 95 -19.46 -2.32 -25.65
CA TYR A 95 -18.25 -3.05 -25.29
C TYR A 95 -18.44 -4.57 -25.15
N CYS A 96 -19.65 -5.04 -24.88
CA CYS A 96 -19.97 -6.48 -24.84
C CYS A 96 -19.91 -7.16 -26.21
N LYS A 97 -20.09 -6.43 -27.32
CA LYS A 97 -20.23 -7.03 -28.67
C LYS A 97 -18.96 -6.89 -29.52
N LYS A 98 -18.08 -5.94 -29.20
CA LYS A 98 -16.85 -5.68 -29.96
C LYS A 98 -15.74 -6.64 -29.52
N SER A 99 -15.33 -7.53 -30.41
CA SER A 99 -14.10 -8.31 -30.24
C SER A 99 -12.89 -7.45 -30.55
N LEU A 100 -11.91 -7.44 -29.65
CA LEU A 100 -10.62 -6.77 -29.82
C LEU A 100 -9.65 -7.65 -30.60
N ARG A 101 -8.46 -7.11 -30.91
CA ARG A 101 -7.39 -7.78 -31.66
C ARG A 101 -7.00 -9.17 -31.11
N ASN A 102 -7.15 -9.37 -29.81
CA ASN A 102 -6.85 -10.63 -29.12
C ASN A 102 -8.06 -11.60 -29.07
N GLY A 103 -9.18 -11.26 -29.71
CA GLY A 103 -10.42 -12.04 -29.69
C GLY A 103 -11.28 -11.86 -28.45
N GLU A 104 -10.84 -11.08 -27.45
CA GLU A 104 -11.58 -10.81 -26.22
C GLU A 104 -12.53 -9.63 -26.40
N THR A 105 -13.65 -9.63 -25.68
CA THR A 105 -14.50 -8.45 -25.60
C THR A 105 -13.89 -7.37 -24.72
N SER A 106 -14.29 -6.12 -24.91
CA SER A 106 -13.76 -5.00 -24.11
C SER A 106 -13.99 -5.20 -22.60
N LEU A 107 -15.12 -5.79 -22.19
CA LEU A 107 -15.36 -6.13 -20.78
C LEU A 107 -14.47 -7.25 -20.25
N GLN A 108 -14.22 -8.29 -21.07
CA GLN A 108 -13.30 -9.38 -20.70
C GLN A 108 -11.89 -8.84 -20.48
N VAL A 109 -11.40 -8.00 -21.39
CA VAL A 109 -10.08 -7.37 -21.27
C VAL A 109 -10.01 -6.55 -20.00
N LEU A 110 -11.01 -5.72 -19.69
CA LEU A 110 -11.05 -4.98 -18.44
C LEU A 110 -11.07 -5.90 -17.21
N ALA A 111 -11.84 -6.99 -17.22
CA ALA A 111 -11.95 -7.90 -16.07
C ALA A 111 -10.64 -8.66 -15.81
N TRP A 112 -10.01 -9.17 -16.86
CA TRP A 112 -8.83 -10.02 -16.76
C TRP A 112 -7.51 -9.24 -16.63
N SER A 113 -7.55 -7.92 -16.84
CA SER A 113 -6.39 -7.04 -16.69
C SER A 113 -6.06 -6.63 -15.26
N ARG A 114 -6.82 -7.08 -14.25
CA ARG A 114 -6.51 -6.76 -12.84
C ARG A 114 -5.09 -7.15 -12.45
N SER A 115 -4.68 -8.39 -12.75
CA SER A 115 -3.36 -8.91 -12.36
C SER A 115 -2.22 -8.26 -13.14
N LEU A 116 -2.42 -7.97 -14.44
CA LEU A 116 -1.36 -7.39 -15.27
C LEU A 116 -1.00 -5.97 -14.83
N LEU A 117 -2.00 -5.15 -14.47
CA LEU A 117 -1.78 -3.76 -14.04
C LEU A 117 -1.06 -3.64 -12.69
N CYS A 118 -0.98 -4.73 -11.92
CA CYS A 118 -0.20 -4.77 -10.67
C CYS A 118 1.28 -5.10 -10.89
N LYS A 119 1.64 -5.61 -12.08
CA LYS A 119 2.99 -6.08 -12.41
C LYS A 119 3.75 -5.05 -13.23
N PHE A 120 5.07 -5.21 -13.30
CA PHE A 120 5.87 -4.53 -14.32
C PHE A 120 5.73 -5.22 -15.68
N PRO A 121 5.98 -4.51 -16.79
CA PRO A 121 5.90 -5.08 -18.13
C PRO A 121 6.81 -6.30 -18.33
N GLN A 122 8.01 -6.29 -17.71
CA GLN A 122 8.96 -7.41 -17.81
C GLN A 122 8.46 -8.68 -17.11
N SER A 123 7.48 -8.58 -16.21
CA SER A 123 6.91 -9.70 -15.46
C SER A 123 5.61 -10.23 -16.07
N TRP A 124 5.24 -9.76 -17.26
CA TRP A 124 4.06 -10.24 -17.97
C TRP A 124 4.36 -11.54 -18.72
N THR A 125 3.40 -12.45 -18.72
CA THR A 125 3.41 -13.58 -19.66
C THR A 125 3.06 -13.08 -21.07
N ALA A 126 3.30 -13.88 -22.11
CA ALA A 126 2.92 -13.53 -23.49
C ALA A 126 1.43 -13.14 -23.59
N ILE A 127 0.56 -13.95 -22.98
CA ILE A 127 -0.89 -13.69 -22.91
C ILE A 127 -1.20 -12.36 -22.20
N GLN A 128 -0.47 -12.04 -21.12
CA GLN A 128 -0.66 -10.77 -20.41
C GLN A 128 -0.18 -9.58 -21.25
N SER A 129 0.91 -9.73 -22.01
CA SER A 129 1.44 -8.70 -22.90
C SER A 129 0.48 -8.40 -24.04
N ASP A 130 -0.06 -9.42 -24.71
CA ASP A 130 -1.01 -9.22 -25.81
C ASP A 130 -2.34 -8.62 -25.32
N ARG A 131 -2.81 -9.03 -24.14
CA ARG A 131 -3.95 -8.40 -23.49
C ARG A 131 -3.68 -6.94 -23.11
N ALA A 132 -2.47 -6.62 -22.64
CA ALA A 132 -2.11 -5.25 -22.31
C ALA A 132 -2.14 -4.34 -23.55
N LYS A 133 -1.66 -4.83 -24.70
CA LYS A 133 -1.77 -4.10 -25.99
C LYS A 133 -3.24 -3.80 -26.33
N ALA A 134 -4.09 -4.82 -26.31
CA ALA A 134 -5.52 -4.66 -26.59
C ALA A 134 -6.21 -3.71 -25.59
N LEU A 135 -5.84 -3.78 -24.31
CA LEU A 135 -6.37 -2.90 -23.26
C LEU A 135 -5.97 -1.44 -23.50
N PHE A 136 -4.71 -1.18 -23.84
CA PHE A 136 -4.19 0.18 -23.99
C PHE A 136 -4.63 0.83 -25.30
N GLU A 137 -4.79 0.04 -26.37
CA GLU A 137 -5.38 0.49 -27.64
C GLU A 137 -6.84 0.95 -27.43
N GLU A 138 -7.65 0.19 -26.69
CA GLU A 138 -9.06 0.54 -26.47
C GLU A 138 -9.26 1.58 -25.35
N PHE A 139 -8.44 1.53 -24.29
CA PHE A 139 -8.54 2.42 -23.13
C PHE A 139 -7.23 3.16 -22.83
N PRO A 140 -6.87 4.19 -23.63
CA PRO A 140 -5.62 4.94 -23.44
C PRO A 140 -5.49 5.61 -22.07
N VAL A 141 -6.61 5.92 -21.41
CA VAL A 141 -6.62 6.48 -20.06
C VAL A 141 -6.03 5.51 -19.02
N ILE A 142 -6.25 4.21 -19.20
CA ILE A 142 -5.69 3.17 -18.32
C ILE A 142 -4.19 3.06 -18.55
N GLU A 143 -3.74 3.14 -19.80
CA GLU A 143 -2.31 3.17 -20.15
C GLU A 143 -1.60 4.34 -19.47
N LYS A 144 -2.14 5.56 -19.60
CA LYS A 144 -1.58 6.76 -18.94
C LYS A 144 -1.46 6.56 -17.43
N ALA A 145 -2.53 6.13 -16.76
CA ALA A 145 -2.51 5.85 -15.33
C ALA A 145 -1.47 4.78 -14.96
N TYR A 146 -1.38 3.70 -15.75
CA TYR A 146 -0.42 2.62 -15.55
C TYR A 146 1.03 3.12 -15.71
N MET A 147 1.32 3.96 -16.71
CA MET A 147 2.65 4.55 -16.90
C MET A 147 3.06 5.48 -15.74
N LYS A 148 2.11 6.23 -15.16
CA LYS A 148 2.36 6.98 -13.91
C LYS A 148 2.64 6.05 -12.73
N CYS A 149 1.96 4.91 -12.66
CA CYS A 149 2.25 3.92 -11.64
C CYS A 149 3.67 3.34 -11.78
N LEU A 150 4.08 2.99 -12.99
CA LEU A 150 5.43 2.47 -13.26
C LEU A 150 6.52 3.48 -12.91
N SER A 151 6.38 4.72 -13.37
CA SER A 151 7.34 5.78 -13.07
C SER A 151 7.48 6.04 -11.56
N PHE A 152 6.37 6.08 -10.82
CA PHE A 152 6.42 6.22 -9.36
C PHE A 152 7.11 5.03 -8.68
N ARG A 153 6.76 3.81 -9.09
CA ARG A 153 7.36 2.58 -8.55
C ARG A 153 8.87 2.56 -8.78
N ASN A 154 9.33 2.95 -9.97
CA ASN A 154 10.76 3.04 -10.29
C ASN A 154 11.49 4.02 -9.36
N ILE A 155 10.85 5.11 -8.93
CA ILE A 155 11.42 6.02 -7.92
C ILE A 155 11.53 5.28 -6.57
N MET A 156 10.45 4.63 -6.12
CA MET A 156 10.41 3.93 -4.82
C MET A 156 11.32 2.69 -4.74
N GLU A 157 11.66 2.06 -5.87
CA GLU A 157 12.53 0.88 -5.91
C GLU A 157 14.00 1.19 -5.69
N ARG A 158 14.42 2.45 -5.80
CA ARG A 158 15.81 2.85 -5.53
C ARG A 158 16.25 2.63 -4.08
N GLY A 159 15.30 2.45 -3.15
CA GLY A 159 15.61 2.16 -1.76
C GLY A 159 16.34 3.32 -1.06
N ARG A 160 17.30 3.00 -0.19
CA ARG A 160 18.06 4.03 0.52
C ARG A 160 18.93 4.80 -0.48
N SER A 161 18.90 6.13 -0.43
CA SER A 161 19.65 7.00 -1.32
C SER A 161 20.32 8.12 -0.54
N CYS A 162 21.56 8.44 -0.90
CA CYS A 162 22.30 9.58 -0.37
C CYS A 162 21.83 10.92 -0.96
N ASP A 163 21.22 10.92 -2.14
CA ASP A 163 20.74 12.13 -2.81
C ASP A 163 19.21 12.29 -2.68
N ILE A 164 18.78 12.75 -1.50
CA ILE A 164 17.38 13.01 -1.18
C ILE A 164 16.83 14.17 -2.02
N LEU A 165 17.67 15.16 -2.36
CA LEU A 165 17.27 16.33 -3.15
C LEU A 165 16.89 15.94 -4.57
N LYS A 166 17.66 15.05 -5.21
CA LYS A 166 17.32 14.49 -6.52
C LYS A 166 15.99 13.73 -6.47
N ILE A 167 15.78 12.89 -5.47
CA ILE A 167 14.51 12.15 -5.32
C ILE A 167 13.34 13.11 -5.13
N LYS A 168 13.50 14.14 -4.29
CA LYS A 168 12.47 15.18 -4.09
C LYS A 168 12.13 15.88 -5.41
N LYS A 169 13.13 16.25 -6.21
CA LYS A 169 12.93 16.86 -7.53
C LYS A 169 12.17 15.91 -8.46
N GLU A 170 12.55 14.64 -8.52
CA GLU A 170 11.86 13.65 -9.35
C GLU A 170 10.41 13.42 -8.94
N LEU A 171 10.14 13.34 -7.63
CA LEU A 171 8.77 13.27 -7.11
C LEU A 171 7.98 14.53 -7.49
N GLN A 172 8.58 15.72 -7.43
CA GLN A 172 7.92 16.96 -7.87
C GLN A 172 7.62 16.96 -9.37
N VAL A 173 8.54 16.47 -10.20
CA VAL A 173 8.31 16.28 -11.65
C VAL A 173 7.16 15.30 -11.87
N TRP A 174 7.13 14.20 -11.12
CA TRP A 174 6.05 13.22 -11.18
C TRP A 174 4.70 13.82 -10.80
N LEU A 175 4.63 14.63 -9.73
CA LEU A 175 3.41 15.31 -9.29
C LEU A 175 2.87 16.30 -10.33
N LYS A 176 3.75 16.96 -11.11
CA LYS A 176 3.33 17.81 -12.24
C LYS A 176 2.77 16.97 -13.38
N ALA A 177 3.50 15.92 -13.76
CA ALA A 177 3.10 15.04 -14.86
C ALA A 177 1.76 14.31 -14.61
N VAL A 178 1.36 14.11 -13.35
CA VAL A 178 0.05 13.57 -12.98
C VAL A 178 -1.05 14.63 -13.02
N GLU A 179 -0.73 15.89 -12.72
CA GLU A 179 -1.67 17.01 -12.84
C GLU A 179 -2.11 17.19 -14.30
N ASP A 180 -1.15 17.12 -15.22
CA ASP A 180 -1.38 17.36 -16.65
C ASP A 180 -2.34 16.34 -17.28
N ASP A 181 -2.32 15.09 -16.79
CA ASP A 181 -3.17 14.01 -17.30
C ASP A 181 -4.63 14.09 -16.81
N LYS A 182 -4.91 14.88 -15.75
CA LYS A 182 -6.25 15.11 -15.19
C LYS A 182 -7.06 13.84 -14.90
N ILE A 183 -6.39 12.76 -14.50
CA ILE A 183 -7.03 11.50 -14.10
C ILE A 183 -7.37 11.58 -12.61
N ASN A 184 -8.65 11.71 -12.26
CA ASN A 184 -9.13 11.92 -10.89
C ASN A 184 -8.53 10.95 -9.87
N GLU A 185 -8.50 9.66 -10.17
CA GLU A 185 -7.96 8.62 -9.26
C GLU A 185 -6.47 8.81 -9.00
N MET A 186 -5.72 9.28 -10.01
CA MET A 186 -4.30 9.58 -9.88
C MET A 186 -4.08 10.92 -9.17
N LEU A 187 -4.97 11.90 -9.35
CA LEU A 187 -4.96 13.16 -8.59
C LEU A 187 -5.16 12.91 -7.08
N MET A 188 -6.02 11.96 -6.71
CA MET A 188 -6.16 11.52 -5.31
C MET A 188 -4.84 10.99 -4.74
N PHE A 189 -4.16 10.13 -5.51
CA PHE A 189 -2.84 9.63 -5.11
C PHE A 189 -1.80 10.74 -5.02
N LYS A 190 -1.80 11.68 -5.98
CA LYS A 190 -0.95 12.87 -5.95
C LYS A 190 -1.14 13.67 -4.66
N THR A 191 -2.38 13.95 -4.26
CA THR A 191 -2.68 14.69 -3.03
C THR A 191 -2.13 13.96 -1.81
N MET A 192 -2.27 12.63 -1.78
CA MET A 192 -1.67 11.81 -0.73
C MET A 192 -0.14 11.95 -0.69
N VAL A 193 0.54 11.85 -1.84
CA VAL A 193 2.01 11.98 -1.91
C VAL A 193 2.46 13.37 -1.49
N TYR A 194 1.76 14.41 -1.93
CA TYR A 194 2.07 15.79 -1.59
C TYR A 194 1.97 16.04 -0.08
N ASN A 195 0.84 15.65 0.53
CA ASN A 195 0.59 15.84 1.97
C ASN A 195 1.58 15.07 2.84
N ASN A 196 2.12 13.97 2.32
CA ASN A 196 3.01 13.08 3.06
C ASN A 196 4.46 13.14 2.58
N MET A 197 4.84 14.13 1.77
CA MET A 197 6.13 14.15 1.08
C MET A 197 7.33 14.05 2.04
N ALA A 198 7.29 14.72 3.19
CA ALA A 198 8.36 14.65 4.18
C ALA A 198 8.57 13.20 4.68
N PHE A 199 7.49 12.51 5.06
CA PHE A 199 7.57 11.14 5.57
C PHE A 199 7.94 10.12 4.48
N ILE A 200 7.56 10.39 3.22
CA ILE A 200 7.98 9.59 2.07
C ILE A 200 9.48 9.78 1.82
N LEU A 201 10.02 10.99 1.93
CA LEU A 201 11.46 11.24 1.77
C LEU A 201 12.29 10.56 2.87
N ASN A 202 11.74 10.43 4.08
CA ASN A 202 12.38 9.70 5.18
C ASN A 202 12.59 8.21 4.84
N TYR A 203 11.74 7.61 4.01
CA TYR A 203 11.97 6.24 3.51
C TYR A 203 13.31 6.12 2.78
N PHE A 204 13.65 7.10 1.94
CA PHE A 204 14.92 7.10 1.19
C PHE A 204 16.13 7.41 2.08
N ARG A 205 15.93 8.16 3.18
CA ARG A 205 16.98 8.48 4.14
C ARG A 205 17.35 7.28 5.02
N TYR A 206 16.35 6.66 5.64
CA TYR A 206 16.58 5.63 6.66
C TYR A 206 16.42 4.22 6.12
N GLY A 207 15.73 4.01 4.99
CA GLY A 207 15.56 2.69 4.37
C GLY A 207 14.71 1.70 5.16
N ALA A 208 14.11 2.11 6.28
CA ALA A 208 13.28 1.24 7.10
C ALA A 208 12.00 0.84 6.34
N THR A 209 11.60 -0.43 6.47
CA THR A 209 10.38 -0.97 5.86
C THR A 209 9.57 -1.72 6.88
N ASN A 210 8.25 -1.75 6.73
CA ASN A 210 7.37 -2.47 7.65
C ASN A 210 7.23 -3.97 7.31
N SER A 211 8.28 -4.57 6.75
CA SER A 211 8.26 -5.92 6.20
C SER A 211 8.02 -6.99 7.28
N ALA A 212 8.61 -6.83 8.46
CA ALA A 212 8.43 -7.74 9.58
C ALA A 212 6.97 -7.77 10.07
N SER A 213 6.37 -6.61 10.32
CA SER A 213 4.97 -6.51 10.73
C SER A 213 4.02 -7.05 9.65
N TYR A 214 4.33 -6.82 8.36
CA TYR A 214 3.54 -7.38 7.27
C TYR A 214 3.62 -8.92 7.21
N ASN A 215 4.80 -9.50 7.40
CA ASN A 215 4.97 -10.96 7.46
C ASN A 215 4.26 -11.58 8.66
N LEU A 216 4.31 -10.93 9.82
CA LEU A 216 3.58 -11.35 11.01
C LEU A 216 2.06 -11.30 10.77
N ASN A 217 1.56 -10.22 10.18
CA ASN A 217 0.15 -10.10 9.81
C ASN A 217 -0.29 -11.20 8.82
N LYS A 218 0.55 -11.55 7.85
CA LYS A 218 0.30 -12.68 6.95
C LYS A 218 0.21 -14.01 7.69
N LYS A 219 1.11 -14.28 8.64
CA LYS A 219 1.08 -15.49 9.47
C LYS A 219 -0.19 -15.56 10.31
N ILE A 220 -0.58 -14.45 10.95
CA ILE A 220 -1.82 -14.36 11.73
C ILE A 220 -3.04 -14.61 10.84
N GLN A 221 -3.11 -13.98 9.67
CA GLN A 221 -4.21 -14.19 8.73
C GLN A 221 -4.27 -15.64 8.25
N HIS A 222 -3.12 -16.27 7.98
CA HIS A 222 -3.06 -17.68 7.61
C HIS A 222 -3.59 -18.58 8.73
N LEU A 223 -3.19 -18.34 9.98
CA LEU A 223 -3.72 -19.06 11.15
C LEU A 223 -5.23 -18.85 11.29
N ALA A 224 -5.72 -17.62 11.19
CA ALA A 224 -7.16 -17.34 11.26
C ALA A 224 -7.96 -18.06 10.16
N ASN A 225 -7.37 -18.17 8.97
CA ASN A 225 -7.98 -18.93 7.88
C ASN A 225 -7.98 -20.43 8.17
N LYS A 226 -6.87 -20.98 8.67
CA LYS A 226 -6.74 -22.42 9.01
C LYS A 226 -7.78 -22.85 10.04
N HIS A 227 -8.12 -21.97 10.97
CA HIS A 227 -9.08 -22.25 12.05
C HIS A 227 -10.49 -21.71 11.78
N ASN A 228 -10.80 -21.26 10.56
CA ASN A 228 -12.13 -20.72 10.17
C ASN A 228 -12.66 -19.58 11.05
N THR A 229 -11.76 -18.76 11.60
CA THR A 229 -12.07 -17.71 12.57
C THR A 229 -11.88 -16.31 12.02
N LYS A 230 -11.95 -16.13 10.69
CA LYS A 230 -11.72 -14.85 9.98
C LYS A 230 -12.46 -13.64 10.58
N ASN A 231 -13.65 -13.85 11.15
CA ASN A 231 -14.50 -12.80 11.73
C ASN A 231 -14.48 -12.78 13.27
N ASN A 232 -13.73 -13.66 13.91
CA ASN A 232 -13.64 -13.71 15.36
C ASN A 232 -12.54 -12.76 15.85
N LYS A 233 -12.94 -11.63 16.43
CA LYS A 233 -12.05 -10.63 17.03
C LYS A 233 -11.15 -11.19 18.14
N TYR A 234 -11.51 -12.36 18.68
CA TYR A 234 -10.85 -13.01 19.80
C TYR A 234 -10.12 -14.30 19.40
N PHE A 235 -9.98 -14.57 18.11
CA PHE A 235 -9.37 -15.81 17.64
C PHE A 235 -8.01 -16.12 18.27
N LEU A 236 -7.12 -15.12 18.32
CA LEU A 236 -5.78 -15.31 18.90
C LEU A 236 -5.82 -15.53 20.41
N TYR A 237 -6.75 -14.88 21.12
CA TYR A 237 -6.98 -15.10 22.55
C TYR A 237 -7.44 -16.54 22.80
N PHE A 238 -8.48 -17.00 22.07
CA PHE A 238 -9.00 -18.36 22.21
C PHE A 238 -7.99 -19.44 21.80
N LEU A 239 -7.15 -19.17 20.80
CA LEU A 239 -6.07 -20.09 20.43
C LEU A 239 -5.04 -20.24 21.54
N ILE A 240 -4.61 -19.12 22.14
CA ILE A 240 -3.61 -19.13 23.20
C ILE A 240 -4.18 -19.78 24.46
N GLU A 241 -5.43 -19.48 24.81
CA GLU A 241 -6.12 -20.11 25.94
C GLU A 241 -6.22 -21.63 25.79
N ARG A 242 -6.49 -22.13 24.57
CA ARG A 242 -6.62 -23.56 24.28
C ARG A 242 -5.31 -24.35 24.24
N GLU A 243 -4.19 -23.69 23.95
CA GLU A 243 -2.86 -24.34 23.89
C GLU A 243 -2.10 -24.21 25.23
N LEU A 244 -2.53 -23.32 26.12
CA LEU A 244 -2.00 -23.17 27.48
C LEU A 244 -2.85 -23.89 28.55
N SER A 245 -4.01 -24.44 28.17
CA SER A 245 -4.88 -25.31 28.98
C SER A 245 -4.59 -26.78 28.72
#